data_AF-A0A2E2UBA2-F1
#
_entry.id   AF-A0A2E2UBA2-F1
#
_cell.length_a   1.000
_cell.length_b   1.000
_cell.length_c   1.000
_cell.angle_alpha   90.00
_cell.angle_beta   90.00
_cell.angle_gamma   90.00
#
_symmetry.space_group_name_H-M   'P 1'
#
loop_
_entity.id
_entity.type
_entity.pdbx_description
1 polymer ?
#
loop_
_entity_poly.entity_id
_entity_poly.type
_entity_poly.pdbx_seq_one_letter_code
_entity_poly.pdbx_strand_id
1 'polypeptide(L)'
;MKTLAIFVLLSISSSIFANTDAQLLIRELERELDTCIEQDSTSIGMRICLANQYGQLDDLLNKTYRELRASLEEGPKSKLIQSQRDWIKYRTSNCEFEGSSVMGGTMETIIMMDCDNQMTIEKIKQLDARLNGPQ
;
A
#
# COMPACT_ATOMS: atom_id res chain seq x y z
N MET A 1 0.23 25.84 -46.29
CA MET A 1 -0.96 25.75 -45.40
C MET A 1 -0.68 24.69 -44.34
N LYS A 2 -0.20 25.12 -43.18
CA LYS A 2 -0.11 24.33 -41.95
C LYS A 2 -1.10 24.99 -41.00
N THR A 3 -2.25 24.36 -40.75
CA THR A 3 -3.17 24.82 -39.72
C THR A 3 -2.90 24.01 -38.46
N LEU A 4 -2.19 24.67 -37.56
CA LEU A 4 -2.03 24.33 -36.17
C LEU A 4 -3.41 24.50 -35.49
N ALA A 5 -3.94 23.46 -34.86
CA ALA A 5 -5.09 23.55 -33.98
C ALA A 5 -4.73 22.90 -32.64
N ILE A 6 -4.51 23.78 -31.67
CA ILE A 6 -4.50 23.55 -30.22
C ILE A 6 -5.90 23.07 -29.77
N PHE A 7 -6.01 22.61 -28.52
CA PHE A 7 -7.19 22.07 -27.78
C PHE A 7 -7.22 20.52 -27.80
N VAL A 8 -6.99 19.81 -26.69
CA VAL A 8 -7.68 19.96 -25.40
C VAL A 8 -6.75 19.73 -24.21
N LEU A 9 -6.71 20.73 -23.33
CA LEU A 9 -6.38 20.60 -21.91
C LEU A 9 -7.38 19.63 -21.27
N LEU A 10 -6.94 18.41 -20.95
CA LEU A 10 -7.59 17.53 -19.98
C LEU A 10 -6.61 17.24 -18.84
N SER A 11 -6.06 18.31 -18.26
CA SER A 11 -5.49 18.30 -16.91
C SER A 11 -6.58 18.61 -15.87
N ILE A 12 -7.81 18.15 -16.11
CA ILE A 12 -8.89 18.21 -15.11
C ILE A 12 -8.64 17.06 -14.12
N SER A 13 -8.01 17.47 -13.02
CA SER A 13 -7.98 16.89 -11.68
C SER A 13 -7.74 15.38 -11.55
N SER A 14 -6.54 15.05 -11.10
CA SER A 14 -6.17 13.81 -10.40
C SER A 14 -7.00 13.52 -9.13
N SER A 15 -8.12 14.21 -8.92
CA SER A 15 -8.88 14.24 -7.67
C SER A 15 -10.11 13.33 -7.66
N ILE A 16 -10.43 12.61 -8.74
CA ILE A 16 -11.58 11.68 -8.73
C ILE A 16 -11.19 10.29 -8.18
N PHE A 17 -9.91 9.92 -8.18
CA PHE A 17 -9.47 8.61 -7.68
C PHE A 17 -9.14 8.58 -6.17
N ALA A 18 -9.33 9.68 -5.43
CA ALA A 18 -8.87 9.82 -4.04
C ALA A 18 -9.83 9.26 -2.96
N ASN A 19 -10.98 8.70 -3.36
CA ASN A 19 -12.11 8.42 -2.45
C ASN A 19 -12.67 7.00 -2.57
N THR A 20 -11.84 6.00 -2.89
CA THR A 20 -12.27 4.60 -2.79
C THR A 20 -12.39 4.18 -1.33
N ASP A 21 -13.24 3.17 -1.05
CA ASP A 21 -13.39 2.59 0.29
C ASP A 21 -12.04 2.12 0.86
N ALA A 22 -11.16 1.60 0.01
CA ALA A 22 -9.82 1.17 0.40
C ALA A 22 -8.96 2.35 0.88
N GLN A 23 -8.99 3.50 0.18
CA GLN A 23 -8.23 4.68 0.58
C GLN A 23 -8.81 5.36 1.82
N LEU A 24 -10.13 5.30 2.03
CA LEU A 24 -10.74 5.76 3.27
C LEU A 24 -10.30 4.90 4.46
N LEU A 25 -10.28 3.57 4.29
CA LEU A 25 -9.83 2.67 5.34
C LEU A 25 -8.33 2.86 5.65
N ILE A 26 -7.46 3.02 4.65
CA ILE A 26 -6.04 3.33 4.87
C ILE A 26 -5.89 4.59 5.75
N ARG A 27 -6.60 5.68 5.45
CA ARG A 27 -6.55 6.91 6.23
C ARG A 27 -7.09 6.77 7.66
N GLU A 28 -7.98 5.82 7.90
CA GLU A 28 -8.42 5.45 9.24
C GLU A 28 -7.33 4.68 9.99
N LEU A 29 -6.75 3.67 9.35
CA LEU A 29 -5.66 2.86 9.92
C LEU A 29 -4.39 3.68 10.21
N GLU A 30 -4.07 4.69 9.41
CA GLU A 30 -2.97 5.63 9.67
C GLU A 30 -3.24 6.45 10.95
N ARG A 31 -4.47 6.97 11.12
CA ARG A 31 -4.87 7.70 12.33
C ARG A 31 -4.92 6.82 13.58
N GLU A 32 -5.34 5.57 13.43
CA GLU A 32 -5.34 4.59 14.52
C GLU A 32 -3.91 4.28 14.98
N LEU A 33 -2.96 4.15 14.05
CA LEU A 33 -1.55 3.95 14.38
C LEU A 33 -1.01 5.13 15.19
N ASP A 34 -1.21 6.36 14.72
CA ASP A 34 -0.74 7.57 15.40
C ASP A 34 -1.29 7.63 16.83
N THR A 35 -2.60 7.42 16.97
CA THR A 35 -3.28 7.41 18.28
C THR A 35 -2.72 6.31 19.20
N CYS A 36 -2.45 5.11 18.66
CA CYS A 36 -1.90 4.00 19.43
C CYS A 36 -0.48 4.30 19.93
N ILE A 37 0.38 4.88 19.07
CA ILE A 37 1.76 5.25 19.44
C ILE A 37 1.78 6.38 20.47
N GLU A 38 0.86 7.34 20.38
CA GLU A 38 0.71 8.40 21.39
C GLU A 38 0.33 7.85 22.77
N GLN A 39 -0.47 6.77 22.82
CA GLN A 39 -0.87 6.12 24.07
C GLN A 39 0.28 5.33 24.72
N ASP A 40 1.13 4.68 23.94
CA ASP A 40 2.32 3.97 24.42
C ASP A 40 3.51 4.13 23.46
N SER A 41 4.35 5.13 23.76
CA SER A 41 5.54 5.46 22.97
C SER A 41 6.78 4.62 23.33
N THR A 42 6.63 3.57 24.13
CA THR A 42 7.72 2.62 24.36
C THR A 42 7.98 1.80 23.09
N SER A 43 9.19 1.25 22.94
CA SER A 43 9.49 0.38 21.78
C SER A 43 8.59 -0.85 21.71
N ILE A 44 8.04 -1.31 22.83
CA ILE A 44 7.08 -2.43 22.87
C ILE A 44 5.71 -1.94 22.38
N GLY A 45 5.22 -0.81 22.89
CA GLY A 45 3.99 -0.16 22.45
C GLY A 45 3.97 0.09 20.94
N MET A 46 5.01 0.74 20.42
CA MET A 46 5.18 1.00 18.99
C MET A 46 5.09 -0.29 18.15
N ARG A 47 5.77 -1.36 18.56
CA ARG A 47 5.72 -2.65 17.86
C ARG A 47 4.33 -3.26 17.88
N ILE A 48 3.60 -3.16 19.00
CA ILE A 48 2.22 -3.66 19.10
C ILE A 48 1.32 -2.87 18.13
N CYS A 49 1.43 -1.53 18.13
CA CYS A 49 0.67 -0.67 17.24
C CYS A 49 0.93 -0.99 15.75
N LEU A 50 2.22 -1.12 15.37
CA LEU A 50 2.62 -1.46 14.01
C LEU A 50 2.14 -2.86 13.60
N ALA A 51 2.22 -3.87 14.49
CA ALA A 51 1.73 -5.21 14.21
C ALA A 51 0.21 -5.26 14.02
N ASN A 52 -0.54 -4.51 14.83
CA ASN A 52 -1.99 -4.40 14.69
C ASN A 52 -2.36 -3.74 13.36
N GLN A 53 -1.70 -2.63 13.01
CA GLN A 53 -1.91 -1.97 11.73
C GLN A 53 -1.58 -2.91 10.56
N TYR A 54 -0.47 -3.65 10.63
CA TYR A 54 -0.10 -4.63 9.60
C TYR A 54 -1.20 -5.66 9.37
N GLY A 55 -1.80 -6.21 10.44
CA GLY A 55 -2.89 -7.18 10.33
C GLY A 55 -4.09 -6.62 9.55
N GLN A 56 -4.51 -5.39 9.88
CA GLN A 56 -5.63 -4.73 9.19
C GLN A 56 -5.30 -4.40 7.72
N LEU A 57 -4.05 -3.99 7.45
CA LEU A 57 -3.57 -3.72 6.09
C LEU A 57 -3.47 -5.00 5.26
N ASP A 58 -3.00 -6.11 5.83
CA ASP A 58 -2.92 -7.40 5.12
C ASP A 58 -4.31 -7.93 4.75
N ASP A 59 -5.30 -7.78 5.65
CA ASP A 59 -6.69 -8.12 5.36
C ASP A 59 -7.25 -7.29 4.19
N LEU A 60 -7.01 -5.97 4.21
CA LEU A 60 -7.42 -5.07 3.12
C LEU A 60 -6.71 -5.42 1.81
N LEU A 61 -5.39 -5.65 1.84
CA LEU A 61 -4.60 -6.06 0.68
C LEU A 61 -5.16 -7.33 0.05
N ASN A 62 -5.42 -8.35 0.87
CA ASN A 62 -5.93 -9.62 0.41
C ASN A 62 -7.36 -9.50 -0.15
N LYS A 63 -8.19 -8.63 0.43
CA LYS A 63 -9.52 -8.30 -0.12
C LYS A 63 -9.40 -7.67 -1.52
N THR A 64 -8.68 -6.56 -1.65
CA THR A 64 -8.50 -5.86 -2.93
C THR A 64 -7.85 -6.74 -3.99
N TYR A 65 -6.85 -7.54 -3.61
CA TYR A 65 -6.22 -8.51 -4.50
C TYR A 65 -7.21 -9.55 -5.03
N ARG A 66 -8.06 -10.12 -4.16
CA ARG A 66 -9.06 -11.12 -4.58
C ARG A 66 -10.10 -10.53 -5.53
N GLU A 67 -10.55 -9.31 -5.26
CA GLU A 67 -11.50 -8.58 -6.11
C GLU A 67 -10.90 -8.31 -7.51
N LEU A 68 -9.69 -7.76 -7.57
CA LEU A 68 -8.99 -7.55 -8.85
C LEU A 68 -8.72 -8.87 -9.57
N ARG A 69 -8.29 -9.91 -8.86
CA ARG A 69 -8.03 -11.21 -9.48
C ARG A 69 -9.29 -11.83 -10.07
N ALA A 70 -10.45 -11.62 -9.44
CA ALA A 70 -11.73 -12.15 -9.91
C ALA A 70 -12.26 -11.43 -11.16
N SER A 71 -11.87 -10.18 -11.39
CA SER A 71 -12.29 -9.40 -12.57
C SER A 71 -11.45 -9.66 -13.83
N LEU A 72 -10.37 -10.44 -13.73
CA LEU A 72 -9.42 -10.69 -14.82
C LEU A 72 -9.64 -12.05 -15.50
N GLU A 73 -9.42 -12.07 -16.82
CA GLU A 73 -9.25 -13.28 -17.63
C GLU A 73 -7.97 -14.06 -17.25
N GLU A 74 -7.90 -15.36 -17.59
CA GLU A 74 -6.82 -16.27 -17.16
C GLU A 74 -5.40 -15.77 -17.47
N GLY A 75 -5.19 -15.18 -18.64
CA GLY A 75 -3.90 -14.62 -19.04
C GLY A 75 -3.41 -13.52 -18.07
N PRO A 76 -4.08 -12.37 -17.98
CA PRO A 76 -3.76 -11.32 -17.00
C PRO A 76 -3.79 -11.80 -15.55
N LYS A 77 -4.71 -12.69 -15.18
CA LYS A 77 -4.81 -13.28 -13.83
C LYS A 77 -3.52 -13.99 -13.41
N SER A 78 -2.95 -14.83 -14.29
CA SER A 78 -1.68 -15.50 -14.02
C SER A 78 -0.52 -14.52 -13.80
N LYS A 79 -0.49 -13.42 -14.56
CA LYS A 79 0.52 -12.35 -14.41
C LYS A 79 0.34 -11.58 -13.10
N LEU A 80 -0.89 -11.30 -12.67
CA LEU A 80 -1.18 -10.67 -11.39
C LEU A 80 -0.72 -11.56 -10.22
N ILE A 81 -1.00 -12.87 -10.27
CA ILE A 81 -0.55 -13.83 -9.25
C ILE A 81 0.98 -13.80 -9.12
N GLN A 82 1.69 -13.86 -10.25
CA GLN A 82 3.15 -13.84 -10.23
C GLN A 82 3.68 -12.49 -9.71
N SER A 83 3.13 -11.37 -10.18
CA SER A 83 3.51 -10.03 -9.71
C SER A 83 3.29 -9.85 -8.20
N GLN A 84 2.20 -10.39 -7.64
CA GLN A 84 1.96 -10.33 -6.20
C GLN A 84 3.00 -11.13 -5.40
N ARG A 85 3.37 -12.33 -5.87
CA ARG A 85 4.40 -13.17 -5.23
C ARG A 85 5.77 -12.51 -5.25
N ASP A 86 6.13 -11.89 -6.36
CA ASP A 86 7.41 -11.20 -6.49
C ASP A 86 7.45 -9.93 -5.64
N TRP A 87 6.31 -9.23 -5.54
CA TRP A 87 6.18 -8.09 -4.62
C TRP A 87 6.38 -8.50 -3.16
N ILE A 88 5.85 -9.65 -2.71
CA ILE A 88 6.07 -10.13 -1.32
C ILE A 88 7.57 -10.32 -1.05
N LYS A 89 8.30 -10.96 -1.97
CA LYS A 89 9.76 -11.15 -1.84
C LYS A 89 10.49 -9.82 -1.80
N TYR A 90 10.11 -8.90 -2.69
CA TYR A 90 10.68 -7.55 -2.73
C TYR A 90 10.45 -6.82 -1.41
N ARG A 91 9.21 -6.76 -0.91
CA ARG A 91 8.86 -6.13 0.37
C ARG A 91 9.73 -6.67 1.50
N THR A 92 9.82 -7.99 1.66
CA THR A 92 10.65 -8.61 2.70
C THR A 92 12.10 -8.17 2.60
N SER A 93 12.73 -8.33 1.43
CA SER A 93 14.14 -7.94 1.26
C SER A 93 14.38 -6.43 1.40
N ASN A 94 13.41 -5.61 1.00
CA ASN A 94 13.50 -4.16 1.10
C ASN A 94 13.41 -3.72 2.56
N CYS A 95 12.46 -4.24 3.33
CA CYS A 95 12.28 -3.83 4.72
C CYS A 95 13.38 -4.36 5.64
N GLU A 96 13.96 -5.53 5.35
CA GLU A 96 15.21 -5.97 5.98
C GLU A 96 16.36 -4.98 5.71
N PHE A 97 16.48 -4.50 4.46
CA PHE A 97 17.47 -3.49 4.10
C PHE A 97 17.23 -2.14 4.79
N GLU A 98 16.00 -1.62 4.80
CA GLU A 98 15.67 -0.35 5.48
C GLU A 98 15.99 -0.41 6.98
N GLY A 99 15.65 -1.52 7.64
CA GLY A 99 15.98 -1.76 9.05
C GLY A 99 17.49 -1.82 9.32
N SER A 100 18.29 -2.29 8.35
CA SER A 100 19.75 -2.39 8.50
C SER A 100 20.45 -1.05 8.68
N SER A 101 19.80 0.08 8.37
CA SER A 101 20.35 1.42 8.55
C SER A 101 20.65 1.78 10.01
N VAL A 102 20.02 1.10 10.97
CA VAL A 102 20.17 1.33 12.42
C VAL A 102 20.68 0.08 13.16
N MET A 103 21.48 -0.75 12.47
CA MET A 103 21.98 -2.07 12.89
C MET A 103 21.92 -2.37 14.39
N GLY A 104 21.08 -3.33 14.75
CA GLY A 104 20.96 -3.89 16.10
C GLY A 104 19.97 -3.13 16.98
N GLY A 105 19.18 -3.90 17.75
CA GLY A 105 18.29 -3.36 18.78
C GLY A 105 16.84 -3.19 18.33
N THR A 106 16.04 -2.54 19.17
CA THR A 106 14.58 -2.44 18.96
C THR A 106 14.20 -1.50 17.82
N MET A 107 15.04 -0.53 17.48
CA MET A 107 14.78 0.43 16.41
C MET A 107 14.83 -0.21 15.02
N GLU A 108 15.75 -1.14 14.78
CA GLU A 108 15.80 -1.93 13.53
C GLU A 108 14.48 -2.64 13.27
N THR A 109 13.91 -3.27 14.29
CA THR A 109 12.60 -3.94 14.19
C THR A 109 11.47 -2.95 13.91
N ILE A 110 11.45 -1.78 14.56
CA ILE A 110 10.42 -0.77 14.35
C ILE A 110 10.46 -0.23 12.92
N ILE A 111 11.64 0.08 12.38
CA ILE A 111 11.81 0.55 11.00
C ILE A 111 11.37 -0.51 9.99
N MET A 112 11.77 -1.76 10.22
CA MET A 112 11.35 -2.88 9.36
C MET A 112 9.82 -3.04 9.35
N MET A 113 9.17 -2.98 10.51
CA MET A 113 7.71 -3.12 10.63
C MET A 113 6.95 -1.94 10.00
N ASP A 114 7.42 -0.71 10.18
CA ASP A 114 6.83 0.46 9.51
C ASP A 114 6.99 0.37 7.99
N CYS A 115 8.16 -0.05 7.50
CA CYS A 115 8.37 -0.33 6.07
C CYS A 115 7.36 -1.36 5.53
N ASP A 116 7.12 -2.46 6.25
CA ASP A 116 6.14 -3.47 5.85
C ASP A 116 4.72 -2.85 5.71
N ASN A 117 4.32 -1.98 6.64
CA ASN A 117 3.04 -1.28 6.60
C ASN A 117 2.96 -0.31 5.41
N GLN A 118 3.96 0.55 5.24
CA GLN A 118 3.99 1.53 4.14
C GLN A 118 3.97 0.86 2.77
N MET A 119 4.77 -0.19 2.57
CA MET A 119 4.78 -0.93 1.30
C MET A 119 3.46 -1.67 1.05
N THR A 120 2.79 -2.14 2.12
CA THR A 120 1.47 -2.76 2.01
C THR A 120 0.40 -1.73 1.63
N ILE A 121 0.42 -0.53 2.22
CA ILE A 121 -0.43 0.61 1.83
C ILE A 121 -0.27 0.93 0.35
N GLU A 122 0.97 1.08 -0.13
CA GLU A 122 1.25 1.40 -1.53
C GLU A 122 0.78 0.28 -2.47
N LYS A 123 0.91 -0.97 -2.04
CA LYS A 123 0.39 -2.10 -2.83
C LYS A 123 -1.12 -2.10 -2.91
N ILE A 124 -1.83 -1.82 -1.80
CA ILE A 124 -3.29 -1.67 -1.80
C ILE A 124 -3.70 -0.58 -2.79
N LYS A 125 -3.10 0.61 -2.71
CA LYS A 125 -3.37 1.73 -3.63
C LYS A 125 -3.15 1.32 -5.10
N GLN A 126 -2.06 0.60 -5.38
CA GLN A 126 -1.78 0.10 -6.73
C GLN A 126 -2.86 -0.87 -7.22
N LEU A 127 -3.25 -1.85 -6.40
CA LEU A 127 -4.26 -2.85 -6.78
C LEU A 127 -5.65 -2.22 -6.93
N ASP A 128 -6.01 -1.33 -6.01
CA ASP A 128 -7.27 -0.58 -6.01
C ASP A 128 -7.39 0.31 -7.26
N ALA A 129 -6.33 1.01 -7.65
CA ALA A 129 -6.31 1.80 -8.88
C ALA A 129 -6.48 0.94 -10.14
N ARG A 130 -6.02 -0.32 -10.13
CA ARG A 130 -6.24 -1.27 -11.23
C ARG A 130 -7.65 -1.87 -11.24
N LEU A 131 -8.25 -2.03 -10.06
CA LEU A 131 -9.62 -2.52 -9.90
C LEU A 131 -10.66 -1.47 -10.32
N ASN A 132 -10.44 -0.21 -9.93
CA ASN A 132 -11.40 0.88 -10.05
C ASN A 132 -11.04 1.92 -11.14
N GLY A 133 -9.90 1.76 -11.82
CA GLY A 133 -9.46 2.64 -12.91
C GLY A 133 -10.06 2.27 -14.28
N PRO A 134 -10.00 3.19 -15.27
CA PRO A 134 -10.43 2.89 -16.63
C PRO A 134 -9.57 1.75 -17.22
N GLN A 135 -10.25 0.77 -17.83
CA GLN A 135 -9.64 -0.39 -18.48
C GLN A 135 -9.24 -0.10 -19.92
#